data_AF-A0A3M6TQ01-F1
#
_entry.id   AF-A0A3M6TQ01-F1
#
_cell.length_a   1.000
_cell.length_b   1.000
_cell.length_c   1.000
_cell.angle_alpha   90.00
_cell.angle_beta   90.00
_cell.angle_gamma   90.00
#
_symmetry.space_group_name_H-M   'P 1'
#
loop_
_entity.id
_entity.type
_entity.pdbx_description
1 polymer ?
#
loop_
_entity_poly.entity_id
_entity_poly.type
_entity_poly.pdbx_seq_one_letter_code
_entity_poly.pdbx_strand_id
1 'polypeptide(L)'
;MLLTIIVFGLVAQHFLGCDADSPYTPKGKGGDVVADVVEMINSLGIFPNDHKFLCRVAWVESKYGVAPGTYRPSYYGGIWQVDAIGYRETVIQQGLRKYWDRIKERLHIDWEKTSWSDLEKPLYSGLAARLFLARIPAPIPADLTAQAQYWKKYYNTSAGKGTVQKFINDVKQATGCAA
;
A
#
# COMPACT_ATOMS: atom_id res chain seq x y z
N MET A 1 -54.87 10.72 41.67
CA MET A 1 -54.26 10.12 40.45
C MET A 1 -53.97 11.26 39.49
N LEU A 2 -52.70 11.66 39.31
CA LEU A 2 -52.13 12.43 38.18
C LEU A 2 -50.64 12.67 38.52
N LEU A 3 -49.78 11.73 38.15
CA LEU A 3 -48.85 11.75 37.00
C LEU A 3 -47.71 12.78 37.13
N THR A 4 -46.63 12.33 37.78
CA THR A 4 -45.30 12.92 37.72
C THR A 4 -44.68 12.60 36.36
N ILE A 5 -44.44 13.60 35.51
CA ILE A 5 -43.73 13.42 34.24
C ILE A 5 -42.23 13.57 34.53
N ILE A 6 -41.50 12.45 34.50
CA ILE A 6 -40.03 12.44 34.52
C ILE A 6 -39.56 12.50 33.06
N VAL A 7 -39.04 13.65 32.64
CA VAL A 7 -38.39 13.81 31.34
C VAL A 7 -36.96 13.29 31.46
N PHE A 8 -36.70 12.08 30.97
CA PHE A 8 -35.34 11.62 30.73
C PHE A 8 -34.81 12.30 29.47
N GLY A 9 -33.98 13.34 29.66
CA GLY A 9 -33.20 13.94 28.59
C GLY A 9 -32.14 12.95 28.12
N LEU A 10 -32.37 12.32 26.97
CA LEU A 10 -31.37 11.49 26.30
C LEU A 10 -30.34 12.44 25.64
N VAL A 11 -29.23 12.68 26.31
CA VAL A 11 -28.11 13.41 25.70
C VAL A 11 -27.43 12.45 24.72
N ALA A 12 -27.77 12.56 23.44
CA ALA A 12 -27.02 11.91 22.37
C ALA A 12 -25.65 12.59 22.25
N GLN A 13 -24.62 11.96 22.82
CA GLN A 13 -23.23 12.31 22.55
C GLN A 13 -22.96 12.09 21.06
N HIS A 14 -22.93 13.19 20.30
CA HIS A 14 -22.46 13.18 18.93
C HIS A 14 -20.94 13.03 18.96
N PHE A 15 -20.46 11.80 18.92
CA PHE A 15 -19.07 11.53 18.57
C PHE A 15 -18.88 11.95 17.11
N LEU A 16 -18.28 13.13 16.90
CA LEU A 16 -17.68 13.49 15.62
C LEU A 16 -16.49 12.54 15.41
N GLY A 17 -16.76 11.36 14.86
CA GLY A 17 -15.73 10.43 14.43
C GLY A 17 -14.96 11.07 13.29
N CYS A 18 -13.73 11.53 13.56
CA CYS A 18 -12.76 11.69 12.51
C CYS A 18 -12.39 10.27 12.08
N ASP A 19 -12.92 9.79 10.96
CA ASP A 19 -12.58 8.46 10.44
C ASP A 19 -11.05 8.38 10.35
N ALA A 20 -10.45 7.52 11.18
CA ALA A 20 -9.01 7.31 11.15
C ALA A 20 -8.63 6.69 9.80
N ASP A 21 -7.53 7.16 9.22
CA ASP A 21 -7.01 6.54 8.00
C ASP A 21 -6.75 5.05 8.26
N SER A 22 -7.16 4.19 7.33
CA SER A 22 -7.04 2.74 7.46
C SER A 22 -6.52 2.10 6.16
N PRO A 23 -6.06 0.84 6.21
CA PRO A 23 -5.70 0.08 5.01
C PRO A 23 -6.80 -0.02 3.94
N TYR A 24 -8.06 0.18 4.32
CA TYR A 24 -9.24 -0.01 3.46
C TYR A 24 -9.88 1.32 3.03
N THR A 25 -9.58 2.41 3.72
CA THR A 25 -10.14 3.73 3.40
C THR A 25 -9.44 4.30 2.16
N PRO A 26 -10.17 4.67 1.10
CA PRO A 26 -9.55 5.33 -0.05
C PRO A 26 -8.75 6.56 0.39
N LYS A 27 -7.50 6.66 -0.09
CA LYS A 27 -6.55 7.73 0.23
C LYS A 27 -6.10 7.79 1.69
N GLY A 28 -6.34 6.72 2.46
CA GLY A 28 -5.68 6.52 3.74
C GLY A 28 -4.15 6.56 3.58
N LYS A 29 -3.44 7.14 4.53
CA LYS A 29 -2.01 7.46 4.42
C LYS A 29 -1.35 7.51 5.78
N GLY A 30 -0.02 7.66 5.79
CA GLY A 30 0.79 7.72 7.01
C GLY A 30 1.52 6.43 7.30
N GLY A 31 2.49 6.52 8.20
CA GLY A 31 3.38 5.40 8.54
C GLY A 31 2.63 4.19 9.12
N ASP A 32 1.64 4.43 9.97
CA ASP A 32 0.87 3.37 10.63
C ASP A 32 0.02 2.58 9.63
N VAL A 33 -0.69 3.29 8.72
CA VAL A 33 -1.43 2.66 7.62
C VAL A 33 -0.53 1.79 6.74
N VAL A 34 0.68 2.26 6.44
CA VAL A 34 1.64 1.48 5.64
C VAL A 34 2.16 0.28 6.42
N ALA A 35 2.44 0.43 7.71
CA ALA A 35 2.88 -0.67 8.57
C ALA A 35 1.80 -1.76 8.63
N ASP A 36 0.54 -1.39 8.83
CA ASP A 36 -0.60 -2.32 8.84
C ASP A 36 -0.73 -3.05 7.50
N VAL A 37 -0.66 -2.33 6.37
CA VAL A 37 -0.72 -2.96 5.03
C VAL A 37 0.42 -3.96 4.84
N VAL A 38 1.65 -3.59 5.21
CA VAL A 38 2.82 -4.46 5.06
C VAL A 38 2.72 -5.68 5.97
N GLU A 39 2.24 -5.52 7.20
CA GLU A 39 1.97 -6.63 8.11
C GLU A 39 0.90 -7.57 7.57
N MET A 40 -0.23 -7.04 7.09
CA MET A 40 -1.30 -7.82 6.47
C MET A 40 -0.78 -8.63 5.28
N ILE A 41 0.01 -8.03 4.40
CA ILE A 41 0.61 -8.72 3.24
C ILE A 41 1.58 -9.82 3.69
N ASN A 42 2.43 -9.55 4.67
CA ASN A 42 3.38 -10.52 5.21
C ASN A 42 2.64 -11.70 5.89
N SER A 43 1.54 -11.42 6.59
CA SER A 43 0.71 -12.42 7.28
C SER A 43 0.07 -13.44 6.34
N LEU A 44 -0.04 -13.13 5.04
CA LEU A 44 -0.50 -14.09 4.03
C LEU A 44 0.46 -15.28 3.89
N GLY A 45 1.75 -15.09 4.17
CA GLY A 45 2.78 -16.12 4.11
C GLY A 45 3.10 -16.63 2.71
N ILE A 46 2.75 -15.86 1.67
CA ILE A 46 2.90 -16.26 0.26
C ILE A 46 4.07 -15.62 -0.47
N PHE A 47 4.61 -14.53 0.08
CA PHE A 47 5.74 -13.83 -0.51
C PHE A 47 7.01 -14.14 0.28
N PRO A 48 8.18 -14.24 -0.39
CA PRO A 48 9.47 -14.24 0.31
C PRO A 48 9.63 -12.98 1.17
N ASN A 49 10.53 -13.03 2.15
CA ASN A 49 10.92 -11.84 2.90
C ASN A 49 11.40 -10.74 1.92
N ASP A 50 10.92 -9.53 2.10
CA ASP A 50 11.26 -8.38 1.24
C ASP A 50 12.33 -7.48 1.87
N HIS A 51 12.83 -7.80 3.07
CA HIS A 51 13.81 -7.02 3.79
C HIS A 51 13.42 -5.54 3.96
N LYS A 52 12.15 -5.30 4.34
CA LYS A 52 11.52 -3.97 4.48
C LYS A 52 11.36 -3.19 3.17
N PHE A 53 11.63 -3.83 2.03
CA PHE A 53 11.64 -3.13 0.74
C PHE A 53 10.27 -2.51 0.42
N LEU A 54 9.16 -3.18 0.71
CA LEU A 54 7.83 -2.62 0.45
C LEU A 54 7.57 -1.33 1.25
N CYS A 55 8.00 -1.28 2.52
CA CYS A 55 7.97 -0.05 3.32
C CYS A 55 8.83 1.06 2.70
N ARG A 56 10.06 0.72 2.27
CA ARG A 56 11.00 1.69 1.67
C ARG A 56 10.47 2.25 0.36
N VAL A 57 9.83 1.42 -0.48
CA VAL A 57 9.15 1.88 -1.70
C VAL A 57 8.01 2.84 -1.34
N ALA A 58 7.16 2.52 -0.36
CA ALA A 58 6.09 3.42 0.08
C ALA A 58 6.63 4.80 0.52
N TRP A 59 7.77 4.83 1.22
CA TRP A 59 8.42 6.07 1.60
C TRP A 59 8.99 6.84 0.40
N VAL A 60 9.70 6.16 -0.49
CA VAL A 60 10.40 6.78 -1.63
C VAL A 60 9.42 7.32 -2.67
N GLU A 61 8.32 6.60 -2.92
CA GLU A 61 7.34 6.95 -3.95
C GLU A 61 6.40 8.07 -3.53
N SER A 62 5.99 8.10 -2.24
CA SER A 62 4.91 8.99 -1.81
C SER A 62 5.02 9.51 -0.39
N LYS A 63 6.13 9.22 0.32
CA LYS A 63 6.26 9.50 1.76
C LYS A 63 5.06 8.92 2.53
N TYR A 64 4.78 7.63 2.34
CA TYR A 64 3.60 6.95 2.92
C TYR A 64 2.26 7.59 2.53
N GLY A 65 2.18 8.15 1.33
CA GLY A 65 0.99 8.80 0.79
C GLY A 65 0.80 10.26 1.19
N VAL A 66 1.71 10.86 1.99
CA VAL A 66 1.57 12.26 2.42
C VAL A 66 2.16 13.26 1.42
N ALA A 67 3.02 12.82 0.50
CA ALA A 67 3.65 13.70 -0.47
C ALA A 67 2.58 14.37 -1.37
N PRO A 68 2.69 15.69 -1.61
CA PRO A 68 1.84 16.38 -2.58
C PRO A 68 1.91 15.68 -3.95
N GLY A 69 0.75 15.42 -4.55
CA GLY A 69 0.66 14.75 -5.86
C GLY A 69 0.64 13.22 -5.83
N THR A 70 0.68 12.58 -4.66
CA THR A 70 0.45 11.13 -4.52
C THR A 70 -0.88 10.73 -5.19
N TYR A 71 -1.95 11.41 -4.77
CA TYR A 71 -3.30 11.24 -5.30
C TYR A 71 -3.59 12.43 -6.21
N ARG A 72 -3.43 12.24 -7.52
CA ARG A 72 -3.62 13.28 -8.54
C ARG A 72 -4.66 12.83 -9.57
N PRO A 73 -5.37 13.76 -10.23
CA PRO A 73 -6.37 13.40 -11.23
C PRO A 73 -5.82 12.42 -12.27
N SER A 74 -6.62 11.40 -12.58
CA SER A 74 -6.30 10.37 -13.58
C SER A 74 -5.10 9.47 -13.26
N TYR A 75 -4.64 9.46 -12.01
CA TYR A 75 -3.59 8.54 -11.56
C TYR A 75 -3.95 7.87 -10.25
N TYR A 76 -4.11 6.55 -10.28
CA TYR A 76 -4.68 5.79 -9.18
C TYR A 76 -3.67 4.87 -8.47
N GLY A 77 -2.37 5.03 -8.68
CA GLY A 77 -1.34 4.12 -8.16
C GLY A 77 -1.17 4.06 -6.64
N GLY A 78 -1.92 4.86 -5.89
CA GLY A 78 -1.93 4.86 -4.42
C GLY A 78 -0.57 5.20 -3.79
N ILE A 79 -0.35 4.72 -2.57
CA ILE A 79 0.88 4.98 -1.81
C ILE A 79 2.12 4.48 -2.55
N TRP A 80 2.04 3.31 -3.19
CA TRP A 80 3.17 2.69 -3.87
C TRP A 80 3.39 3.13 -5.33
N GLN A 81 2.59 4.09 -5.82
CA GLN A 81 2.69 4.67 -7.17
C GLN A 81 2.83 3.61 -8.29
N VAL A 82 2.02 2.54 -8.23
CA VAL A 82 1.96 1.54 -9.30
C VAL A 82 1.14 2.12 -10.46
N ASP A 83 1.76 2.29 -11.63
CA ASP A 83 1.06 2.82 -12.80
C ASP A 83 0.04 1.82 -13.40
N ALA A 84 -0.75 2.27 -14.37
CA ALA A 84 -1.80 1.46 -14.99
C ALA A 84 -1.25 0.20 -15.68
N ILE A 85 -0.03 0.26 -16.23
CA ILE A 85 0.61 -0.86 -16.92
C ILE A 85 1.06 -1.87 -15.88
N GLY A 86 1.81 -1.43 -14.86
CA GLY A 86 2.26 -2.24 -13.74
C GLY A 86 1.10 -2.91 -13.00
N TYR A 87 -0.01 -2.19 -12.82
CA TYR A 87 -1.24 -2.77 -12.28
C TYR A 87 -1.83 -3.86 -13.19
N ARG A 88 -2.03 -3.58 -14.47
CA ARG A 88 -2.59 -4.53 -15.45
C ARG A 88 -1.78 -5.83 -15.45
N GLU A 89 -0.47 -5.69 -15.41
CA GLU A 89 0.51 -6.76 -15.29
C GLU A 89 0.26 -7.67 -14.06
N THR A 90 -0.24 -7.15 -12.93
CA THR A 90 -0.62 -7.98 -11.76
C THR A 90 -1.91 -8.78 -11.93
N VAL A 91 -2.75 -8.41 -12.91
CA VAL A 91 -4.07 -9.01 -13.15
C VAL A 91 -4.02 -10.04 -14.27
N ILE A 92 -3.23 -9.81 -15.33
CA ILE A 92 -3.29 -10.66 -16.53
C ILE A 92 -2.34 -11.86 -16.50
N GLN A 93 -1.30 -11.84 -15.65
CA GLN A 93 -0.27 -12.87 -15.66
C GLN A 93 -0.67 -14.11 -14.85
N GLN A 94 -0.98 -15.20 -15.54
CA GLN A 94 -1.42 -16.48 -14.94
C GLN A 94 -0.42 -17.08 -13.93
N GLY A 95 0.87 -16.75 -14.04
CA GLY A 95 1.88 -17.14 -13.05
C GLY A 95 1.61 -16.60 -11.63
N LEU A 96 0.71 -15.61 -11.50
CA LEU A 96 0.30 -15.04 -10.22
C LEU A 96 -0.91 -15.71 -9.57
N ARG A 97 -1.55 -16.69 -10.23
CA ARG A 97 -2.78 -17.36 -9.74
C ARG A 97 -2.68 -17.84 -8.30
N LYS A 98 -1.55 -18.45 -7.92
CA LYS A 98 -1.31 -18.91 -6.53
C LYS A 98 -1.40 -17.79 -5.49
N TYR A 99 -1.05 -16.56 -5.86
CA TYR A 99 -1.18 -15.41 -4.96
C TYR A 99 -2.61 -14.91 -4.92
N TRP A 100 -3.29 -14.84 -6.08
CA TRP A 100 -4.70 -14.43 -6.16
C TRP A 100 -5.60 -15.34 -5.32
N ASP A 101 -5.40 -16.66 -5.41
CA ASP A 101 -6.16 -17.65 -4.64
C ASP A 101 -6.05 -17.38 -3.13
N ARG A 102 -4.82 -17.13 -2.65
CA ARG A 102 -4.61 -16.83 -1.22
C ARG A 102 -5.17 -15.46 -0.80
N ILE A 103 -5.03 -14.44 -1.66
CA ILE A 103 -5.62 -13.11 -1.42
C ILE A 103 -7.14 -13.21 -1.31
N LYS A 104 -7.78 -13.98 -2.20
CA LYS A 104 -9.21 -14.22 -2.18
C LYS A 104 -9.65 -14.99 -0.94
N GLU A 105 -8.92 -16.03 -0.56
CA GLU A 105 -9.21 -16.85 0.62
C GLU A 105 -9.11 -16.02 1.92
N ARG A 106 -8.03 -15.23 2.07
CA ARG A 106 -7.66 -14.62 3.36
C ARG A 106 -8.12 -13.18 3.52
N LEU A 107 -8.27 -12.44 2.43
CA LEU A 107 -8.67 -11.03 2.43
C LEU A 107 -10.03 -10.80 1.76
N HIS A 108 -10.64 -11.84 1.20
CA HIS A 108 -11.91 -11.74 0.44
C HIS A 108 -11.84 -10.77 -0.74
N ILE A 109 -10.65 -10.58 -1.31
CA ILE A 109 -10.42 -9.73 -2.48
C ILE A 109 -10.27 -10.63 -3.70
N ASP A 110 -11.23 -10.54 -4.63
CA ASP A 110 -11.12 -11.19 -5.95
C ASP A 110 -10.21 -10.33 -6.85
N TRP A 111 -8.89 -10.53 -6.74
CA TRP A 111 -7.89 -9.65 -7.36
C TRP A 111 -8.10 -9.46 -8.86
N GLU A 112 -8.49 -10.53 -9.56
CA GLU A 112 -8.74 -10.52 -11.01
C GLU A 112 -9.91 -9.61 -11.42
N LYS A 113 -10.79 -9.26 -10.49
CA LYS A 113 -11.94 -8.37 -10.72
C LYS A 113 -11.73 -6.93 -10.26
N THR A 114 -10.55 -6.63 -9.74
CA THR A 114 -10.23 -5.27 -9.30
C THR A 114 -9.98 -4.36 -10.49
N SER A 115 -9.98 -3.05 -10.24
CA SER A 115 -9.69 -1.99 -11.19
C SER A 115 -8.46 -1.19 -10.76
N TRP A 116 -7.83 -0.45 -11.67
CA TRP A 116 -6.68 0.39 -11.29
C TRP A 116 -7.09 1.46 -10.24
N SER A 117 -8.33 1.94 -10.28
CA SER A 117 -8.88 2.87 -9.28
C SER A 117 -8.97 2.29 -7.87
N ASP A 118 -9.03 0.95 -7.71
CA ASP A 118 -9.05 0.34 -6.38
C ASP A 118 -7.75 0.59 -5.60
N LEU A 119 -6.65 0.89 -6.28
CA LEU A 119 -5.36 1.17 -5.67
C LEU A 119 -5.34 2.48 -4.87
N GLU A 120 -6.39 3.31 -4.95
CA GLU A 120 -6.56 4.40 -3.99
C GLU A 120 -6.68 3.90 -2.55
N LYS A 121 -7.11 2.65 -2.34
CA LYS A 121 -7.07 1.97 -1.04
C LYS A 121 -5.65 1.47 -0.74
N PRO A 122 -5.06 1.76 0.43
CA PRO A 122 -3.68 1.37 0.76
C PRO A 122 -3.39 -0.13 0.62
N LEU A 123 -4.28 -1.00 1.09
CA LEU A 123 -4.10 -2.45 0.98
C LEU A 123 -4.00 -2.89 -0.49
N TYR A 124 -4.84 -2.32 -1.36
CA TYR A 124 -4.85 -2.65 -2.78
C TYR A 124 -3.59 -2.14 -3.47
N SER A 125 -3.15 -0.91 -3.19
CA SER A 125 -1.87 -0.43 -3.76
C SER A 125 -0.67 -1.23 -3.26
N GLY A 126 -0.64 -1.63 -1.98
CA GLY A 126 0.42 -2.50 -1.44
C GLY A 126 0.43 -3.88 -2.07
N LEU A 127 -0.74 -4.51 -2.25
CA LEU A 127 -0.88 -5.79 -2.95
C LEU A 127 -0.43 -5.68 -4.42
N ALA A 128 -0.81 -4.61 -5.12
CA ALA A 128 -0.37 -4.38 -6.49
C ALA A 128 1.16 -4.28 -6.58
N ALA A 129 1.78 -3.52 -5.68
CA ALA A 129 3.24 -3.41 -5.63
C ALA A 129 3.92 -4.77 -5.36
N ARG A 130 3.40 -5.54 -4.40
CA ARG A 130 3.97 -6.85 -4.05
C ARG A 130 3.78 -7.89 -5.17
N LEU A 131 2.61 -7.92 -5.81
CA LEU A 131 2.34 -8.79 -6.96
C LEU A 131 3.18 -8.40 -8.18
N PHE A 132 3.36 -7.10 -8.42
CA PHE A 132 4.25 -6.60 -9.47
C PHE A 132 5.68 -7.12 -9.27
N LEU A 133 6.19 -7.01 -8.03
CA LEU A 133 7.50 -7.53 -7.64
C LEU A 133 7.59 -9.05 -7.72
N ALA A 134 6.52 -9.79 -7.41
CA ALA A 134 6.50 -11.24 -7.43
C ALA A 134 6.68 -11.87 -8.82
N ARG A 135 6.50 -11.07 -9.89
CA ARG A 135 6.79 -11.48 -11.28
C ARG A 135 8.28 -11.46 -11.61
N ILE A 136 9.08 -10.75 -10.81
CA ILE A 136 10.51 -10.57 -11.07
C ILE A 136 11.27 -11.73 -10.42
N PRO A 137 12.00 -12.57 -11.19
CA PRO A 137 12.70 -13.72 -10.63
C PRO A 137 13.86 -13.35 -9.69
N ALA A 138 14.41 -12.14 -9.84
CA ALA A 138 15.50 -11.66 -9.00
C ALA A 138 14.99 -11.44 -7.56
N PRO A 139 15.62 -12.05 -6.55
CA PRO A 139 15.22 -11.85 -5.15
C PRO A 139 15.46 -10.41 -4.73
N ILE A 140 14.62 -9.92 -3.82
CA ILE A 140 14.78 -8.60 -3.24
C ILE A 140 16.02 -8.63 -2.32
N PRO A 141 17.02 -7.75 -2.51
CA PRO A 141 18.21 -7.74 -1.68
C PRO A 141 17.94 -7.26 -0.26
N ALA A 142 18.79 -7.65 0.70
CA ALA A 142 18.71 -7.17 2.08
C ALA A 142 19.44 -5.82 2.29
N ASP A 143 20.55 -5.60 1.57
CA ASP A 143 21.35 -4.38 1.67
C ASP A 143 20.66 -3.18 1.02
N LEU A 144 20.80 -1.99 1.63
CA LEU A 144 20.16 -0.77 1.17
C LEU A 144 20.63 -0.33 -0.22
N THR A 145 21.93 -0.42 -0.50
CA THR A 145 22.49 -0.02 -1.81
C THR A 145 21.99 -0.98 -2.89
N ALA A 146 21.99 -2.28 -2.61
CA ALA A 146 21.46 -3.29 -3.51
C ALA A 146 19.94 -3.12 -3.74
N GLN A 147 19.17 -2.77 -2.70
CA GLN A 147 17.75 -2.43 -2.84
C GLN A 147 17.53 -1.20 -3.72
N ALA A 148 18.35 -0.16 -3.57
CA ALA A 148 18.25 1.03 -4.41
C ALA A 148 18.49 0.72 -5.90
N GLN A 149 19.47 -0.15 -6.19
CA GLN A 149 19.72 -0.65 -7.54
C GLN A 149 18.57 -1.51 -8.04
N TYR A 150 18.03 -2.39 -7.20
CA TYR A 150 16.88 -3.24 -7.51
C TYR A 150 15.64 -2.39 -7.84
N TRP A 151 15.30 -1.42 -6.99
CA TRP A 151 14.21 -0.47 -7.22
C TRP A 151 14.39 0.28 -8.54
N LYS A 152 15.59 0.80 -8.81
CA LYS A 152 15.86 1.54 -10.05
C LYS A 152 15.69 0.66 -11.28
N LYS A 153 16.16 -0.59 -11.22
CA LYS A 153 16.09 -1.53 -12.34
C LYS A 153 14.67 -2.00 -12.61
N TYR A 154 13.93 -2.37 -11.56
CA TYR A 154 12.72 -3.17 -11.69
C TYR A 154 11.42 -2.43 -11.36
N TYR A 155 11.47 -1.41 -10.50
CA TYR A 155 10.26 -0.73 -10.01
C TYR A 155 10.11 0.67 -10.60
N ASN A 156 11.14 1.51 -10.48
CA ASN A 156 11.17 2.84 -11.10
C ASN A 156 11.47 2.79 -12.61
N THR A 157 12.23 1.77 -13.04
CA THR A 157 12.76 1.56 -14.40
C THR A 157 13.74 2.64 -14.87
N SER A 158 14.38 2.44 -16.02
CA SER A 158 15.30 3.42 -16.62
C SER A 158 14.61 4.72 -17.02
N ALA A 159 13.36 4.65 -17.49
CA ALA A 159 12.56 5.81 -17.89
C ALA A 159 12.07 6.65 -16.70
N GLY A 160 12.01 6.06 -15.50
CA GLY A 160 11.66 6.78 -14.29
C GLY A 160 12.70 7.84 -13.92
N LYS A 161 12.25 8.97 -13.37
CA LYS A 161 13.14 10.08 -12.96
C LYS A 161 13.94 9.79 -11.69
N GLY A 162 13.65 8.69 -11.01
CA GLY A 162 14.32 8.27 -9.79
C GLY A 162 15.77 7.89 -10.03
N THR A 163 16.64 8.07 -9.02
CA THR A 163 18.03 7.60 -9.07
C THR A 163 18.34 6.71 -7.88
N VAL A 164 19.33 5.83 -8.02
CA VAL A 164 19.84 4.99 -6.91
C VAL A 164 20.20 5.86 -5.70
N GLN A 165 20.89 6.99 -5.93
CA GLN A 165 21.27 7.90 -4.86
C GLN A 165 20.06 8.55 -4.18
N LYS A 166 19.02 8.93 -4.96
CA LYS A 166 17.78 9.47 -4.41
C LYS A 166 17.13 8.46 -3.47
N PHE A 167 16.99 7.20 -3.88
CA PHE A 167 16.41 6.15 -3.04
C PHE A 167 17.17 6.01 -1.72
N ILE A 168 18.50 5.92 -1.77
CA ILE A 168 19.34 5.81 -0.57
C ILE A 168 19.14 7.02 0.35
N ASN A 169 19.17 8.23 -0.20
CA ASN A 169 19.01 9.46 0.56
C ASN A 169 17.62 9.56 1.21
N ASP A 170 16.58 9.18 0.47
CA ASP A 170 15.21 9.15 0.97
C ASP A 170 15.07 8.14 2.12
N VAL A 171 15.56 6.91 1.96
CA VAL A 171 15.45 5.87 2.99
C VAL A 171 16.25 6.22 4.25
N LYS A 172 17.42 6.86 4.11
CA LYS A 172 18.19 7.36 5.28
C LYS A 172 17.44 8.41 6.11
N GLN A 173 16.44 9.07 5.54
CA GLN A 173 15.59 10.04 6.21
C GLN A 173 14.21 9.45 6.57
N ALA A 174 14.00 8.16 6.36
CA ALA A 174 12.72 7.53 6.60
C ALA A 174 12.43 7.36 8.09
N THR A 175 11.14 7.38 8.42
CA THR A 175 10.61 7.05 9.74
C THR A 175 9.72 5.81 9.64
N GLY A 176 9.27 5.26 10.77
CA GLY A 176 8.36 4.11 10.78
C GLY A 176 8.99 2.85 10.17
N CYS A 177 8.19 2.05 9.44
CA CYS A 177 8.62 0.72 9.01
C CYS A 177 9.72 0.70 7.92
N ALA A 178 10.00 1.82 7.25
CA ALA A 178 11.08 1.93 6.26
C ALA A 178 12.46 2.23 6.87
N ALA A 179 12.52 2.66 8.14
CA ALA A 179 13.76 2.90 8.87
C ALA A 179 14.55 1.61 9.10
#